data_AF-A0A518HB78-F1
#
_entry.id   AF-A0A518HB78-F1
#
_cell.length_a   1.000
_cell.length_b   1.000
_cell.length_c   1.000
_cell.angle_alpha   90.00
_cell.angle_beta   90.00
_cell.angle_gamma   90.00
#
_symmetry.space_group_name_H-M   'P 1'
#
loop_
_entity.id
_entity.type
_entity.pdbx_description
1 polymer ?
#
loop_
_entity_poly.entity_id
_entity_poly.type
_entity_poly.pdbx_seq_one_letter_code
_entity_poly.pdbx_strand_id
1 'polypeptide(L)'
;MIERLLIPSWNAPPRSVDDWCERLGALGHPPGRSKGGADETWLVIEPLGLRLLAVLEGGTLTALHAELDAPDPGPALALLAEAAPGLDWEVHDEDDDEGEGGRG
;
A
#
# COMPACT_ATOMS: atom_id res chain seq x y z
N MET A 1 -14.77 0.76 5.81
CA MET A 1 -13.58 0.46 5.02
C MET A 1 -12.99 1.77 4.54
N ILE A 2 -11.68 1.95 4.73
CA ILE A 2 -10.92 3.10 4.22
C ILE A 2 -9.97 2.57 3.15
N GLU A 3 -9.82 3.30 2.05
CA GLU A 3 -8.95 2.94 0.93
C GLU A 3 -7.82 3.96 0.78
N ARG A 4 -6.61 3.50 0.48
CA ARG A 4 -5.44 4.34 0.22
C ARG A 4 -4.65 3.81 -0.96
N LEU A 5 -4.19 4.72 -1.80
CA LEU A 5 -3.27 4.41 -2.89
C LEU A 5 -1.85 4.77 -2.47
N LEU A 6 -0.94 3.80 -2.56
CA LEU A 6 0.48 4.05 -2.39
C LEU A 6 1.18 3.92 -3.72
N ILE A 7 1.90 4.97 -4.11
CA ILE A 7 2.68 5.02 -5.35
C ILE A 7 4.10 5.52 -5.07
N PRO A 8 5.10 5.10 -5.87
CA PRO A 8 6.45 5.64 -5.77
C PRO A 8 6.46 7.15 -6.08
N SER A 9 7.25 7.92 -5.33
CA SER A 9 7.57 9.30 -5.73
C SER A 9 8.26 9.34 -7.10
N TRP A 10 8.23 10.50 -7.77
CA TRP A 10 8.67 10.66 -9.17
C TRP A 10 10.07 10.13 -9.53
N ASN A 11 10.98 10.03 -8.55
CA ASN A 11 12.36 9.56 -8.72
C ASN A 11 12.73 8.44 -7.73
N ALA A 12 11.72 7.74 -7.20
CA ALA A 12 11.92 6.61 -6.31
C ALA A 12 12.61 5.46 -7.06
N PRO A 13 13.59 4.77 -6.45
CA PRO A 13 14.16 3.57 -7.04
C PRO A 13 13.08 2.48 -7.15
N PRO A 14 13.15 1.60 -8.18
CA PRO A 14 12.24 0.46 -8.30
C PRO A 14 12.24 -0.39 -7.02
N ARG A 15 11.05 -0.77 -6.56
CA ARG A 15 10.85 -1.64 -5.39
C ARG A 15 10.13 -2.92 -5.76
N SER A 16 10.32 -3.92 -4.93
CA SER A 16 9.67 -5.21 -4.98
C SER A 16 8.67 -5.37 -3.83
N VAL A 17 7.88 -6.45 -3.89
CA VAL A 17 7.04 -6.88 -2.77
C VAL A 17 7.89 -7.28 -1.57
N ASP A 18 9.09 -7.82 -1.79
CA ASP A 18 10.03 -8.19 -0.72
C ASP A 18 10.52 -6.97 0.05
N ASP A 19 10.88 -5.88 -0.63
CA ASP A 19 11.30 -4.62 0.03
C ASP A 19 10.21 -4.09 0.99
N TRP A 20 8.95 -4.14 0.55
CA TRP A 20 7.81 -3.74 1.38
C TRP A 20 7.60 -4.68 2.57
N CYS A 21 7.74 -5.99 2.37
CA CYS A 21 7.64 -6.95 3.48
C CYS A 21 8.74 -6.75 4.52
N GLU A 22 9.97 -6.48 4.07
CA GLU A 22 11.11 -6.17 4.95
C GLU A 22 10.88 -4.87 5.72
N ARG A 23 10.41 -3.80 5.04
CA ARG A 23 10.12 -2.51 5.68
C ARG A 23 9.03 -2.65 6.75
N LEU A 24 7.92 -3.30 6.43
CA LEU A 24 6.81 -3.52 7.36
C LEU A 24 7.24 -4.42 8.53
N GLY A 25 8.04 -5.45 8.25
CA GLY A 25 8.63 -6.31 9.28
C GLY A 25 9.58 -5.56 10.23
N ALA A 26 10.42 -4.68 9.69
CA ALA A 26 11.32 -3.84 10.49
C ALA A 26 10.57 -2.86 11.41
N LEU A 27 9.35 -2.48 11.05
CA LEU A 27 8.43 -1.67 11.87
C LEU A 27 7.62 -2.51 12.88
N GLY A 28 7.88 -3.82 12.96
CA GLY A 28 7.20 -4.72 13.90
C GLY A 28 5.90 -5.32 13.38
N HIS A 29 5.58 -5.12 12.09
CA HIS A 29 4.33 -5.57 11.47
C HIS A 29 4.59 -6.44 10.23
N PRO A 30 5.23 -7.61 10.37
CA PRO A 30 5.52 -8.47 9.23
C PRO A 30 4.22 -8.94 8.56
N PRO A 31 4.01 -8.67 7.26
CA PRO A 31 2.80 -9.07 6.57
C PRO A 31 2.83 -10.56 6.21
N GLY A 32 1.67 -11.20 6.27
CA GLY A 32 1.43 -12.47 5.58
C GLY A 32 1.21 -12.24 4.09
N ARG A 33 1.75 -13.12 3.24
CA ARG A 33 1.44 -13.11 1.80
C ARG A 33 0.25 -14.01 1.50
N SER A 34 -0.74 -13.46 0.81
CA SER A 34 -1.89 -14.22 0.31
C SER A 34 -2.01 -14.05 -1.20
N LYS A 35 -2.44 -15.10 -1.90
CA LYS A 35 -2.78 -15.03 -3.32
C LYS A 35 -4.30 -14.97 -3.44
N GLY A 36 -4.83 -13.83 -3.91
CA GLY A 36 -6.27 -13.63 -4.12
C GLY A 36 -6.78 -14.28 -5.41
N GLY A 37 -5.88 -14.44 -6.39
CA GLY A 37 -6.10 -15.05 -7.71
C GLY A 37 -4.77 -15.44 -8.37
N ALA A 38 -4.78 -15.76 -9.67
CA ALA A 38 -3.57 -16.18 -10.40
C ALA A 38 -2.48 -15.08 -10.43
N ASP A 39 -2.92 -13.82 -10.47
CA ASP A 39 -2.05 -12.65 -10.68
C ASP A 39 -2.08 -11.64 -9.52
N GLU A 40 -2.85 -11.91 -8.46
CA GLU A 40 -2.97 -11.01 -7.32
C GLU A 40 -2.07 -11.44 -6.18
N THR A 41 -1.21 -10.53 -5.72
CA THR A 41 -0.41 -10.71 -4.52
C THR A 41 -0.89 -9.72 -3.45
N TRP A 42 -1.35 -10.26 -2.33
CA TRP A 42 -1.80 -9.48 -1.18
C TRP A 42 -0.79 -9.56 -0.05
N LEU A 43 -0.50 -8.43 0.57
CA LEU A 43 0.19 -8.33 1.86
C LEU A 43 -0.86 -8.06 2.93
N VAL A 44 -0.96 -8.93 3.93
CA VAL A 44 -2.03 -8.90 4.94
C VAL A 44 -1.42 -8.77 6.32
N ILE A 45 -1.85 -7.74 7.06
CA ILE A 45 -1.49 -7.51 8.46
C ILE A 45 -2.79 -7.62 9.27
N GLU A 46 -3.20 -8.86 9.55
CA GLU A 46 -4.48 -9.17 10.20
C GLU A 46 -4.69 -8.42 11.53
N PRO A 47 -3.70 -8.27 12.43
CA PRO A 47 -3.90 -7.57 13.70
C PRO A 47 -4.30 -6.10 13.54
N LEU A 48 -4.04 -5.50 12.38
CA LEU A 48 -4.37 -4.11 12.07
C LEU A 48 -5.58 -3.99 11.13
N GLY A 49 -6.16 -5.11 10.67
CA GLY A 49 -7.20 -5.11 9.63
C GLY A 49 -6.72 -4.45 8.33
N LEU A 50 -5.43 -4.56 7.99
CA LEU A 50 -4.82 -3.94 6.82
C LEU A 50 -4.49 -5.00 5.76
N ARG A 51 -4.86 -4.73 4.51
CA ARG A 51 -4.46 -5.52 3.34
C ARG A 51 -3.94 -4.59 2.25
N LEU A 52 -2.89 -5.01 1.55
CA LEU A 52 -2.28 -4.27 0.45
C LEU A 52 -2.26 -5.15 -0.80
N LEU A 53 -2.95 -4.75 -1.86
CA LEU A 53 -2.86 -5.40 -3.16
C LEU A 53 -1.65 -4.86 -3.91
N ALA A 54 -0.69 -5.74 -4.22
CA ALA A 54 0.48 -5.41 -5.02
C ALA A 54 0.14 -5.36 -6.51
N VAL A 55 0.35 -4.20 -7.13
CA VAL A 55 0.25 -4.00 -8.58
C VAL A 55 1.65 -4.14 -9.18
N LEU A 56 1.83 -5.09 -10.09
CA LEU A 56 3.12 -5.45 -10.67
C LEU A 56 3.15 -5.19 -12.18
N GLU A 57 4.20 -4.53 -12.66
CA GLU A 57 4.53 -4.42 -14.09
C GLU A 57 5.93 -5.01 -14.33
N GLY A 58 5.99 -6.09 -15.11
CA GLY A 58 7.27 -6.77 -15.40
C GLY A 58 8.03 -7.25 -14.15
N GLY A 59 7.32 -7.54 -13.05
CA GLY A 59 7.90 -7.95 -11.76
C GLY A 59 8.34 -6.79 -10.85
N THR A 60 8.19 -5.55 -11.31
CA THR A 60 8.41 -4.35 -10.48
C THR A 60 7.10 -3.95 -9.81
N LEU A 61 7.14 -3.57 -8.54
CA LEU A 61 5.98 -3.05 -7.83
C LEU A 61 5.77 -1.58 -8.20
N THR A 62 4.59 -1.28 -8.75
CA THR A 62 4.24 0.06 -9.27
C THR A 62 3.19 0.77 -8.43
N ALA A 63 2.36 0.02 -7.70
CA ALA A 63 1.42 0.57 -6.72
C ALA A 63 1.06 -0.47 -5.65
N LEU A 64 0.54 0.03 -4.53
CA LEU A 64 -0.20 -0.77 -3.55
C LEU A 64 -1.55 -0.12 -3.29
N HIS A 65 -2.65 -0.85 -3.52
CA HIS A 65 -3.97 -0.45 -3.04
C HIS A 65 -4.17 -1.01 -1.63
N ALA A 66 -4.37 -0.12 -0.67
CA ALA A 66 -4.52 -0.46 0.73
C ALA A 66 -5.99 -0.45 1.14
N GLU A 67 -6.43 -1.57 1.69
CA GLU A 67 -7.74 -1.75 2.29
C GLU A 67 -7.60 -1.81 3.81
N LEU A 68 -8.25 -0.88 4.51
CA LEU A 68 -8.30 -0.83 5.96
C LEU A 68 -9.73 -1.15 6.42
N ASP A 69 -9.90 -2.34 7.00
CA ASP A 69 -11.17 -2.84 7.52
C ASP A 69 -11.02 -3.21 9.00
N ALA A 70 -10.80 -2.17 9.81
CA ALA A 70 -10.74 -2.26 11.26
C ALA A 70 -11.67 -1.22 11.91
N PRO A 71 -12.25 -1.51 13.09
CA PRO A 71 -13.04 -0.53 13.85
C PRO A 71 -12.24 0.73 14.23
N ASP A 72 -10.93 0.57 14.45
CA ASP A 72 -9.98 1.66 14.62
C ASP A 72 -8.88 1.57 13.55
N PRO A 73 -8.94 2.39 12.49
CA PRO A 73 -7.95 2.39 11.42
C PRO A 73 -6.67 3.16 11.77
N GLY A 74 -6.63 3.89 12.90
CA GLY A 74 -5.53 4.77 13.27
C GLY A 74 -4.15 4.09 13.24
N PRO A 75 -3.98 2.90 13.85
CA PRO A 75 -2.72 2.17 13.81
C PRO A 75 -2.26 1.77 12.40
N ALA A 76 -3.19 1.35 11.54
CA ALA A 76 -2.88 1.00 10.15
C ALA A 76 -2.46 2.24 9.34
N LEU A 77 -3.17 3.36 9.50
CA LEU A 77 -2.82 4.63 8.86
C LEU A 77 -1.44 5.13 9.32
N ALA A 78 -1.14 5.04 10.61
CA ALA A 78 0.16 5.42 11.16
C ALA A 78 1.29 4.55 10.58
N LEU A 79 1.06 3.24 10.46
CA LEU A 79 2.02 2.32 9.83
C LEU A 79 2.28 2.70 8.37
N LEU A 80 1.25 3.00 7.57
CA LEU A 80 1.44 3.40 6.18
C LEU A 80 2.19 4.73 6.06
N ALA A 81 1.84 5.71 6.90
CA ALA A 81 2.50 7.02 6.94
C ALA A 81 3.98 6.93 7.34
N GLU A 82 4.39 5.90 8.09
CA GLU A 82 5.79 5.65 8.44
C GLU A 82 6.51 4.75 7.43
N ALA A 83 5.84 3.73 6.89
CA ALA A 83 6.43 2.77 5.97
C ALA A 83 6.74 3.39 4.61
N ALA A 84 5.79 4.11 4.03
CA ALA A 84 5.89 4.62 2.65
C ALA A 84 7.06 5.58 2.45
N PRO A 85 7.27 6.62 3.30
CA PRO A 85 8.42 7.52 3.12
C PRO A 85 9.77 6.81 3.28
N GLY A 86 9.83 5.71 4.04
CA GLY A 86 11.04 4.89 4.18
C GLY A 86 11.44 4.14 2.92
N LEU A 87 10.57 4.09 1.91
CA LEU A 87 10.82 3.47 0.60
C LEU A 87 10.79 4.48 -0.55
N ASP A 88 10.66 5.77 -0.26
CA ASP A 88 10.41 6.86 -1.22
C ASP A 88 9.04 6.75 -1.91
N TRP A 89 8.02 6.35 -1.14
CA TRP A 89 6.63 6.21 -1.60
C TRP A 89 5.72 7.20 -0.90
N GLU A 90 4.62 7.55 -1.57
CA GLU A 90 3.60 8.49 -1.13
C GLU A 90 2.30 7.75 -0.84
N VAL A 91 1.53 8.24 0.13
CA VAL A 91 0.20 7.72 0.47
C VAL A 91 -0.84 8.77 0.05
N HIS A 92 -1.81 8.33 -0.73
CA HIS A 92 -2.90 9.14 -1.27
C HIS A 92 -4.24 8.58 -0.83
N ASP A 93 -5.22 9.45 -0.63
CA ASP A 93 -6.59 9.07 -0.35
C ASP A 93 -7.27 8.73 -1.69
N GLU A 94 -7.79 7.51 -1.87
CA GLU A 94 -8.43 7.12 -3.14
C GLU A 94 -9.76 7.85 -3.42
N ASP A 95 -10.36 8.46 -2.38
CA ASP A 95 -11.57 9.27 -2.50
C ASP A 95 -11.34 10.66 -3.15
N ASP A 96 -10.08 11.12 -3.28
CA ASP A 96 -9.76 12.44 -3.87
C ASP A 96 -9.61 12.42 -5.41
N ASP A 97 -9.84 11.28 -6.07
CA ASP A 97 -9.88 11.17 -7.55
C ASP A 97 -11.27 11.50 -8.14
N GLU A 98 -12.11 12.26 -7.41
CA GLU A 98 -13.27 12.95 -7.99
C GLU A 98 -12.85 14.28 -8.66
N GLY A 99 -12.26 14.16 -9.86
CA GLY A 99 -12.59 15.05 -10.98
C GLY A 99 -11.60 16.15 -11.37
N GLU A 100 -10.71 15.85 -12.32
CA GLU A 100 -10.35 16.83 -13.37
C GLU A 100 -11.53 17.03 -14.36
N GLY A 101 -12.65 17.56 -13.85
CA GLY A 101 -13.82 17.97 -14.61
C GLY A 101 -13.91 19.49 -14.73
N GLY A 102 -12.94 20.12 -15.39
CA GLY A 102 -12.84 21.59 -15.44
C GLY A 102 -12.27 22.17 -16.72
N ARG A 103 -12.65 21.64 -17.89
CA ARG A 103 -12.53 22.38 -19.16
C ARG A 103 -13.89 22.99 -19.52
N GLY A 104 -13.98 24.31 -19.51
CA GLY A 104 -15.12 25.09 -19.96
C GLY A 104 -14.88 26.58 -19.85
#